data_AF-A0A0A1ZQB1-F1
#
_entry.id   AF-A0A0A1ZQB1-F1
#
_cell.length_a   1.000
_cell.length_b   1.000
_cell.length_c   1.000
_cell.angle_alpha   90.00
_cell.angle_beta   90.00
_cell.angle_gamma   90.00
#
_symmetry.space_group_name_H-M   'P 1'
#
loop_
_entity.id
_entity.type
_entity.pdbx_description
1 polymer ?
#
loop_
_entity_poly.entity_id
_entity_poly.type
_entity_poly.pdbx_seq_one_letter_code
_entity_poly.pdbx_strand_id
1 'polypeptide(L)' 'MKGLRVLELSEALNIDISDLLAVCAILKLKATSRLSMLSFDECKKITDYFEHKS' A
#
# COMPACT_ATOMS: atom_id res chain seq x y z
N MET A 1 0.83 -17.07 4.44
CA MET A 1 0.24 -16.59 3.17
C MET A 1 1.08 -15.41 2.69
N LYS A 2 1.35 -15.29 1.39
CA LYS A 2 2.15 -14.19 0.83
C LYS A 2 1.26 -12.94 0.72
N GLY A 3 1.76 -11.77 1.10
CA GLY A 3 1.03 -10.50 0.93
C GLY A 3 1.06 -10.01 -0.52
N LEU A 4 0.64 -8.76 -0.75
CA LEU A 4 0.49 -8.17 -2.09
C LEU A 4 1.68 -7.30 -2.46
N ARG A 5 1.97 -7.17 -3.75
CA ARG A 5 2.84 -6.10 -4.24
C ARG A 5 2.11 -4.77 -4.17
N VAL A 6 2.87 -3.68 -4.08
CA VAL A 6 2.34 -2.30 -4.18
C VAL A 6 1.43 -2.14 -5.41
N LEU A 7 1.83 -2.68 -6.57
CA LEU A 7 1.00 -2.67 -7.79
C LEU A 7 -0.35 -3.37 -7.59
N GLU A 8 -0.32 -4.59 -7.05
CA GLU A 8 -1.53 -5.41 -6.86
C GLU A 8 -2.49 -4.77 -5.86
N LEU A 9 -1.96 -4.16 -4.80
CA LEU A 9 -2.76 -3.42 -3.83
C LEU A 9 -3.35 -2.13 -4.42
N SER A 10 -2.57 -1.41 -5.24
CA SER A 10 -3.02 -0.20 -5.95
C SER A 10 -4.18 -0.51 -6.90
N GLU A 11 -4.08 -1.60 -7.66
CA GLU A 11 -5.16 -2.09 -8.52
C GLU A 11 -6.40 -2.50 -7.70
N ALA A 12 -6.22 -3.22 -6.59
CA ALA A 12 -7.31 -3.68 -5.74
C ALA A 12 -8.08 -2.55 -5.06
N LEU A 13 -7.38 -1.47 -4.66
CA LEU A 13 -7.99 -0.30 -4.02
C LEU A 13 -8.43 0.76 -5.05
N ASN A 14 -8.09 0.59 -6.33
CA ASN A 14 -8.27 1.60 -7.37
C ASN A 14 -7.65 2.96 -6.99
N ILE A 15 -6.42 2.92 -6.48
CA ILE A 15 -5.64 4.09 -6.05
C ILE A 15 -4.41 4.21 -6.93
N ASP A 16 -4.02 5.44 -7.28
CA ASP A 16 -2.80 5.65 -8.05
C ASP A 16 -1.56 5.11 -7.32
N ILE A 17 -0.64 4.51 -8.08
CA ILE A 17 0.58 3.89 -7.52
C ILE A 17 1.44 4.93 -6.78
N SER A 18 1.52 6.16 -7.29
CA SER A 18 2.28 7.24 -6.65
C SER A 18 1.66 7.64 -5.32
N ASP A 19 0.33 7.68 -5.22
CA ASP A 19 -0.37 7.94 -3.96
C ASP A 19 -0.15 6.81 -2.95
N LEU A 20 -0.24 5.55 -3.40
CA LEU A 20 -0.01 4.40 -2.54
C LEU A 20 1.45 4.37 -2.02
N LEU A 21 2.42 4.69 -2.86
CA LEU A 21 3.83 4.83 -2.46
C LEU A 21 4.06 6.00 -1.49
N ALA A 22 3.36 7.13 -1.69
CA ALA A 22 3.40 8.23 -0.75
C ALA A 22 2.86 7.82 0.62
N VAL A 23 1.77 7.05 0.67
CA VAL A 23 1.22 6.49 1.91
C VAL A 23 2.18 5.49 2.55
N CYS A 24 2.83 4.62 1.77
CA CYS A 24 3.90 3.76 2.27
C CYS A 24 4.99 4.58 2.97
N ALA A 25 5.42 5.70 2.40
CA ALA A 25 6.42 6.59 3.01
C ALA A 25 5.89 7.26 4.29
N ILE A 26 4.66 7.77 4.30
CA ILE A 26 4.01 8.37 5.48
C ILE A 26 3.94 7.36 6.64
N LEU A 27 3.55 6.12 6.34
CA LEU A 27 3.45 5.02 7.30
C LEU A 27 4.81 4.39 7.65
N LYS A 28 5.91 4.95 7.13
CA LYS A 28 7.30 4.47 7.33
C LYS A 28 7.51 3.00 6.93
N LEU A 29 6.81 2.56 5.88
CA LEU A 29 6.96 1.23 5.28
C LEU A 29 8.15 1.22 4.32
N LYS A 30 8.83 0.06 4.19
CA LYS A 30 10.02 -0.07 3.32
C LYS A 30 9.71 -0.24 1.83
N ALA A 31 8.43 -0.17 1.44
CA ALA A 31 8.01 -0.33 0.06
C ALA A 31 8.36 0.94 -0.75
N THR A 32 9.26 0.81 -1.72
CA THR A 32 9.81 1.93 -2.50
C THR A 32 9.51 1.82 -4.00
N SER A 33 8.85 0.75 -4.45
CA SER A 33 8.52 0.55 -5.85
C SER A 33 7.22 -0.24 -6.02
N ARG A 34 6.64 -0.18 -7.21
CA ARG A 34 5.46 -0.99 -7.60
C ARG A 34 5.64 -2.51 -7.43
N LEU A 35 6.89 -2.99 -7.45
CA LEU A 35 7.24 -4.41 -7.29
C LEU A 35 7.54 -4.79 -5.83
N SER A 36 7.62 -3.81 -4.93
CA SER A 36 7.85 -4.06 -3.51
C SER A 36 6.70 -4.87 -2.93
N MET A 37 7.04 -5.89 -2.14
CA MET A 37 6.07 -6.76 -1.49
C MET A 37 5.68 -6.17 -0.14
N LEU A 38 4.39 -6.10 0.12
CA LEU A 38 3.79 -5.71 1.38
C LEU A 38 3.36 -6.98 2.12
N SER A 39 3.62 -7.03 3.41
CA SER A 39 2.98 -8.01 4.29
C SER A 39 1.48 -7.71 4.43
N PHE A 40 0.74 -8.69 4.93
CA PHE A 40 -0.70 -8.50 5.18
C PHE A 40 -0.98 -7.36 6.17
N ASP A 41 -0.16 -7.23 7.22
CA ASP A 41 -0.27 -6.15 8.20
C ASP A 41 0.00 -4.77 7.57
N GLU A 42 0.95 -4.70 6.64
CA GLU A 42 1.22 -3.47 5.89
C GLU A 42 0.08 -3.13 4.93
N CYS A 43 -0.48 -4.13 4.23
CA CYS A 43 -1.65 -3.92 3.38
C CYS A 43 -2.81 -3.35 4.20
N LYS A 44 -3.09 -3.94 5.37
CA LYS A 44 -4.14 -3.47 6.27
C LYS A 44 -3.94 -2.01 6.70
N LYS A 45 -2.74 -1.66 7.15
CA LYS A 45 -2.42 -0.27 7.54
C LYS A 45 -2.62 0.74 6.41
N ILE A 46 -2.27 0.34 5.18
CA ILE A 46 -2.46 1.20 4.00
C ILE A 46 -3.95 1.36 3.70
N THR A 47 -4.73 0.27 3.70
CA THR A 47 -6.18 0.32 3.48
C THR A 47 -6.87 1.19 4.55
N ASP A 48 -6.58 0.95 5.83
CA ASP A 48 -7.12 1.72 6.95
C ASP A 48 -6.81 3.23 6.78
N TYR A 49 -5.61 3.58 6.30
CA TYR A 49 -5.24 4.98 6.05
C TYR A 49 -6.14 5.64 5.00
N PHE A 50 -6.45 4.95 3.90
CA PHE A 50 -7.30 5.51 2.84
C PHE A 50 -8.77 5.57 3.24
N GLU A 51 -9.26 4.61 4.01
CA GLU A 51 -10.64 4.61 4.54
C GLU A 51 -10.86 5.74 5.57
N HIS A 52 -9.87 6.03 6.42
CA HIS A 52 -9.99 7.08 7.44
C HIS A 52 -9.70 8.51 6.95
N LYS A 53 -9.23 8.68 5.70
CA LYS A 53 -8.99 9.99 5.09
C LYS A 53 -10.21 10.53 4.33
N SER A 54 -11.25 9.71 4.14
CA SER A 54 -12.48 10.04 3.40
C SER A 54 -13.56 10.64 4.29
#